data_AF-A0A2T6Z9K7-F1
#
_entry.id   AF-A0A2T6Z9K7-F1
#
_cell.length_a   1.000
_cell.length_b   1.000
_cell.length_c   1.000
_cell.angle_alpha   90.00
_cell.angle_beta   90.00
_cell.angle_gamma   90.00
#
_symmetry.space_group_name_H-M   'P 1'
#
loop_
_entity.id
_entity.type
_entity.pdbx_description
1 polymer ?
#
loop_
_entity_poly.entity_id
_entity_poly.type
_entity_poly.pdbx_seq_one_letter_code
_entity_poly.pdbx_strand_id
1 'polypeptide(L)'
;MGGGFAKHLETLKGGKFPIEILVRGKDGAQNTQNFKDLAEKKVGACVKDKAEGPFINEWKKIFPAEIEGVEEFDVSSAISQYLAIKDNLELLSQKIKAKLDDDKFFRATERKLTSDSAVLPSTSSDSTILSVLASVST
;
A
#
# COMPACT_ATOMS: atom_id res chain seq x y z
N MET A 1 0.81 -28.53 -4.56
CA MET A 1 1.60 -27.44 -3.97
C MET A 1 0.67 -26.32 -3.54
N GLY A 2 0.11 -26.39 -2.33
CA GLY A 2 -0.48 -25.24 -1.64
C GLY A 2 0.32 -25.09 -0.35
N GLY A 3 0.95 -23.94 -0.11
CA GLY A 3 1.85 -23.77 1.05
C GLY A 3 3.05 -22.85 0.85
N GLY A 4 3.18 -22.16 -0.31
CA GLY A 4 4.27 -21.21 -0.54
C GLY A 4 4.36 -20.15 0.57
N PHE A 5 3.24 -19.54 0.95
CA PHE A 5 3.18 -18.55 2.03
C PHE A 5 3.41 -19.16 3.42
N ALA A 6 2.82 -20.32 3.71
CA ALA A 6 2.98 -20.99 5.00
C ALA A 6 4.45 -21.24 5.36
N LYS A 7 5.26 -21.66 4.38
CA LYS A 7 6.71 -21.89 4.57
C LYS A 7 7.46 -20.67 5.09
N HIS A 8 7.06 -19.46 4.70
CA HIS A 8 7.71 -18.23 5.15
C HIS A 8 7.31 -17.87 6.60
N LEU A 9 6.17 -18.36 7.08
CA LEU A 9 5.64 -18.09 8.41
C LEU A 9 6.05 -19.14 9.45
N GLU A 10 6.54 -20.32 9.03
CA GLU A 10 7.06 -21.37 9.92
C GLU A 10 8.17 -20.87 10.87
N THR A 11 8.94 -19.86 10.45
CA THR A 11 10.00 -19.24 11.26
C THR A 11 9.48 -18.50 12.49
N LEU A 12 8.18 -18.20 12.54
CA LEU A 12 7.54 -17.53 13.67
C LEU A 12 7.19 -18.52 14.80
N LYS A 13 7.18 -19.82 14.52
CA LYS A 13 6.94 -20.86 15.53
C LYS A 13 8.10 -20.89 16.54
N GLY A 14 7.77 -21.06 17.82
CA GLY A 14 8.74 -21.02 18.92
C GLY A 14 9.02 -19.61 19.48
N GLY A 15 8.28 -18.59 19.01
CA GLY A 15 8.29 -17.25 19.60
C GLY A 15 7.59 -17.17 20.97
N LYS A 16 7.44 -15.94 21.47
CA LYS A 16 6.83 -15.65 22.79
C LYS A 16 5.37 -16.10 22.90
N PHE A 17 4.66 -16.20 21.78
CA PHE A 17 3.26 -16.58 21.73
C PHE A 17 3.09 -17.87 20.92
N PRO A 18 2.14 -18.74 21.31
CA PRO A 18 1.79 -19.91 20.50
C PRO A 18 1.20 -19.44 19.17
N ILE A 19 1.79 -19.88 18.07
CA ILE A 19 1.32 -19.56 16.71
C ILE A 19 0.97 -20.86 16.00
N GLU A 20 -0.29 -21.00 15.62
CA GLU A 20 -0.79 -22.06 14.76
C GLU A 20 -0.89 -21.57 13.32
N ILE A 21 -0.41 -22.39 12.37
CA ILE A 21 -0.43 -22.06 10.94
C ILE A 21 -1.36 -23.02 10.21
N LEU A 22 -2.54 -22.53 9.84
CA LEU A 22 -3.54 -23.29 9.09
C LEU A 22 -3.19 -23.26 7.59
N VAL A 23 -2.57 -24.34 7.09
CA VAL A 23 -2.17 -24.44 5.69
C VAL A 23 -3.37 -24.81 4.82
N ARG A 24 -3.67 -23.97 3.83
CA ARG A 24 -4.69 -24.25 2.83
C ARG A 24 -4.12 -24.94 1.59
N GLY A 25 -4.84 -25.95 1.12
CA GLY A 25 -4.46 -26.78 -0.03
C GLY A 25 -5.57 -26.90 -1.06
N LYS A 26 -5.44 -27.93 -1.91
CA LYS A 26 -6.47 -28.29 -2.90
C LYS A 26 -7.67 -29.03 -2.28
N ASP A 27 -7.53 -29.47 -1.03
CA ASP A 27 -8.60 -30.17 -0.32
C ASP A 27 -9.63 -29.16 0.23
N GLY A 28 -10.84 -29.20 -0.33
CA GLY A 28 -11.94 -28.31 0.08
C GLY A 28 -12.50 -28.65 1.46
N ALA A 29 -12.46 -29.92 1.89
CA ALA A 29 -12.97 -30.33 3.19
C ALA A 29 -12.06 -29.84 4.31
N GLN A 30 -10.74 -30.00 4.15
CA GLN A 30 -9.76 -29.46 5.09
C GLN A 30 -9.84 -27.94 5.20
N ASN A 31 -9.98 -27.23 4.08
CA ASN A 31 -10.13 -25.77 4.09
C ASN A 31 -11.40 -25.33 4.84
N THR A 32 -12.49 -26.07 4.71
CA THR A 32 -13.75 -25.80 5.42
C THR A 32 -13.60 -26.03 6.91
N GLN A 33 -12.92 -27.09 7.33
CA GLN A 33 -12.64 -27.35 8.75
C GLN A 33 -11.81 -26.23 9.36
N ASN A 34 -10.73 -25.81 8.69
CA ASN A 34 -9.90 -24.68 9.14
C ASN A 34 -10.71 -23.40 9.37
N PHE A 35 -11.76 -23.16 8.56
CA PHE A 35 -12.64 -22.01 8.74
C PHE A 35 -13.54 -22.15 9.97
N LYS A 36 -14.03 -23.35 10.27
CA LYS A 36 -14.83 -23.61 11.48
C LYS A 36 -14.00 -23.46 12.75
N ASP A 37 -12.75 -23.91 12.72
CA ASP A 37 -11.82 -23.80 13.86
C ASP A 37 -11.50 -22.32 14.20
N LEU A 38 -11.69 -21.39 13.25
CA LEU A 38 -11.51 -19.94 13.45
C LEU A 38 -12.77 -19.21 13.93
N ALA A 39 -13.94 -19.85 13.94
CA ALA A 39 -15.19 -19.20 14.30
C ALA A 39 -15.34 -19.09 15.83
N GLU A 40 -15.13 -17.89 16.38
CA GLU A 40 -15.32 -17.59 17.79
C GLU A 40 -16.54 -16.69 18.06
N LYS A 41 -17.01 -16.69 19.32
CA LYS A 41 -18.24 -16.00 19.72
C LYS A 41 -18.18 -14.46 19.77
N LYS A 42 -16.99 -13.87 19.66
CA LYS A 42 -16.75 -12.42 19.63
C LYS A 42 -15.67 -12.13 18.63
N VAL A 43 -15.96 -11.30 17.64
CA VAL A 43 -15.05 -11.03 16.53
C VAL A 43 -14.85 -9.53 16.36
N GLY A 44 -13.60 -9.09 16.46
CA GLY A 44 -13.20 -7.75 16.04
C GLY A 44 -12.98 -7.72 14.54
N ALA A 45 -13.66 -6.82 13.81
CA ALA A 45 -13.56 -6.69 12.37
C ALA A 45 -13.25 -5.26 11.94
N CYS A 46 -12.54 -5.09 10.82
CA CYS A 46 -12.43 -3.81 10.12
C CYS A 46 -13.62 -3.66 9.19
N VAL A 47 -14.74 -3.12 9.70
CA VAL A 47 -16.05 -3.10 9.01
C VAL A 47 -16.03 -2.36 7.66
N LYS A 48 -15.05 -1.48 7.46
CA LYS A 48 -14.90 -0.68 6.23
C LYS A 48 -14.10 -1.40 5.14
N ASP A 49 -13.46 -2.52 5.43
CA ASP A 49 -12.61 -3.23 4.48
C ASP A 49 -13.45 -4.01 3.46
N LYS A 50 -13.13 -3.84 2.18
CA LYS A 50 -13.77 -4.56 1.07
C LYS A 50 -12.76 -5.52 0.46
N ALA A 51 -12.94 -6.80 0.74
CA ALA A 51 -12.16 -7.87 0.14
C ALA A 51 -13.02 -8.67 -0.85
N GLU A 52 -12.42 -9.03 -1.97
CA GLU A 52 -13.03 -9.81 -3.05
C GLU A 52 -12.12 -10.98 -3.43
N GLY A 53 -12.72 -12.03 -4.01
CA GLY A 53 -12.00 -13.18 -4.53
C GLY A 53 -12.54 -14.53 -4.05
N PRO A 54 -12.02 -15.64 -4.60
CA PRO A 54 -12.53 -16.99 -4.34
C PRO A 54 -12.45 -17.37 -2.85
N PHE A 55 -11.38 -16.98 -2.16
CA PHE A 55 -11.21 -17.20 -0.72
C PHE A 55 -12.32 -16.53 0.11
N ILE A 56 -12.59 -15.24 -0.17
CA ILE A 56 -13.59 -14.46 0.57
C ILE A 56 -15.00 -15.00 0.31
N ASN A 57 -15.27 -15.47 -0.91
CA ASN A 57 -16.54 -16.08 -1.26
C ASN A 57 -16.78 -17.41 -0.53
N GLU A 58 -15.74 -18.21 -0.28
CA GLU A 58 -15.83 -19.40 0.56
C GLU A 58 -16.07 -19.04 2.02
N TRP A 59 -15.31 -18.08 2.55
CA TRP A 59 -15.45 -17.62 3.93
C TRP A 59 -16.85 -17.08 4.23
N LYS A 60 -17.39 -16.21 3.37
CA LYS A 60 -18.75 -15.62 3.50
C LYS A 60 -19.87 -16.65 3.48
N LYS A 61 -19.64 -17.86 2.98
CA LYS A 61 -20.63 -18.95 3.03
C LYS A 61 -20.61 -19.71 4.35
N ILE A 62 -19.45 -19.80 4.99
CA ILE A 62 -19.24 -20.62 6.20
C ILE A 62 -19.43 -19.77 7.45
N PHE A 63 -18.85 -18.57 7.47
CA PHE A 63 -18.82 -17.69 8.64
C PHE A 63 -20.22 -17.42 9.21
N PRO A 64 -21.23 -16.97 8.43
CA PRO A 64 -22.55 -16.64 8.98
C PRO A 64 -23.28 -17.82 9.63
N ALA A 65 -22.99 -19.05 9.20
CA ALA A 65 -23.62 -20.26 9.73
C ALA A 65 -23.02 -20.72 11.06
N GLU A 66 -21.76 -20.37 11.35
CA GLU A 66 -21.05 -20.77 12.58
C GLU A 66 -21.12 -19.70 13.68
N ILE A 67 -21.45 -18.45 13.33
CA ILE A 67 -21.43 -17.30 14.24
C ILE A 67 -22.83 -16.70 14.51
N GLU A 68 -23.89 -17.50 14.41
CA GLU A 68 -25.24 -17.06 14.79
C GLU A 68 -25.26 -16.59 16.26
N GLY A 69 -25.57 -15.31 16.48
CA GLY A 69 -25.57 -14.69 17.82
C GLY A 69 -24.23 -14.06 18.26
N VAL A 70 -23.27 -13.90 17.36
CA VAL A 70 -21.98 -13.26 17.64
C VAL A 70 -22.04 -11.74 17.54
N GLU A 71 -21.38 -11.07 18.49
CA GLU A 71 -21.24 -9.62 18.52
C GLU A 71 -19.97 -9.22 17.75
N GLU A 72 -20.16 -8.58 16.60
CA GLU A 72 -19.08 -8.00 15.80
C GLU A 72 -18.78 -6.57 16.26
N PHE A 73 -17.50 -6.27 16.51
CA PHE A 73 -17.06 -4.93 16.92
C PHE A 73 -16.08 -4.32 15.93
N ASP A 74 -16.21 -3.03 15.66
CA ASP A 74 -15.23 -2.30 14.85
C ASP A 74 -13.93 -2.06 15.65
N VAL A 75 -12.84 -2.70 15.22
CA VAL A 75 -11.51 -2.55 15.85
C VAL A 75 -10.58 -1.60 15.08
N SER A 76 -11.07 -0.97 14.01
CA SER A 76 -10.27 -0.12 13.13
C SER A 76 -9.57 1.03 13.88
N SER A 77 -10.26 1.65 14.84
CA SER A 77 -9.70 2.75 15.65
C SER A 77 -8.55 2.29 16.53
N ALA A 78 -8.68 1.12 17.17
CA ALA A 78 -7.64 0.56 18.01
C ALA A 78 -6.39 0.22 17.19
N ILE A 79 -6.56 -0.45 16.05
CA ILE A 79 -5.45 -0.78 15.14
C ILE A 79 -4.74 0.49 14.67
N SER A 80 -5.49 1.54 14.33
CA SER A 80 -4.93 2.85 13.93
C SER A 80 -4.04 3.45 15.02
N GLN A 81 -4.46 3.39 16.29
CA GLN A 81 -3.67 3.89 17.42
C GLN A 81 -2.35 3.12 17.59
N TYR A 82 -2.37 1.80 17.43
CA TYR A 82 -1.16 0.97 17.48
C TYR A 82 -0.21 1.27 16.32
N LEU A 83 -0.73 1.47 15.11
CA LEU A 83 0.07 1.75 13.92
C LEU A 83 0.57 3.20 13.85
N ALA A 84 0.05 4.11 14.69
CA ALA A 84 0.44 5.51 14.72
C ALA A 84 1.85 5.73 15.28
N ILE A 85 2.29 4.88 16.22
CA ILE A 85 3.62 4.94 16.80
C ILE A 85 4.59 4.24 15.84
N LYS A 86 5.54 5.00 15.27
CA LYS A 86 6.50 4.50 14.28
C LYS A 86 7.82 4.11 14.90
N ASP A 87 8.34 2.95 14.48
CA ASP A 87 9.69 2.54 14.82
C ASP A 87 10.76 3.23 13.94
N ASN A 88 12.03 3.01 14.26
CA ASN A 88 13.13 3.65 13.52
C ASN A 88 13.17 3.22 12.04
N LEU A 89 12.85 1.97 11.72
CA LEU A 89 12.91 1.47 10.35
C LEU A 89 11.76 2.01 9.51
N GLU A 90 10.57 2.13 10.08
CA GLU A 90 9.42 2.77 9.46
C GLU A 90 9.68 4.25 9.20
N LEU A 91 10.24 4.97 10.18
CA LEU A 91 10.60 6.39 10.02
C LEU A 91 11.66 6.59 8.93
N LEU A 92 12.67 5.73 8.86
CA LEU A 92 13.67 5.77 7.79
C LEU A 92 13.02 5.51 6.42
N SER A 93 12.13 4.52 6.33
CA SER A 93 11.41 4.20 5.11
C SER A 93 10.55 5.39 4.63
N GLN A 94 9.87 6.09 5.55
CA GLN A 94 9.11 7.30 5.23
C GLN A 94 10.00 8.43 4.73
N LYS A 95 11.15 8.67 5.36
CA LYS A 95 12.12 9.69 4.94
C LYS A 95 12.69 9.41 3.55
N ILE A 96 13.03 8.16 3.26
CA ILE A 96 13.51 7.73 1.95
C ILE A 96 12.43 7.98 0.89
N LYS A 97 11.18 7.61 1.18
CA LYS A 97 10.07 7.86 0.27
C LYS A 97 9.86 9.36 0.02
N ALA A 98 9.87 10.19 1.06
CA ALA A 98 9.72 11.64 0.92
C ALA A 98 10.82 12.24 0.03
N LYS A 99 12.08 11.85 0.24
CA LYS A 99 13.20 12.31 -0.61
C LYS A 99 13.06 11.88 -2.07
N LEU A 100 12.56 10.68 -2.32
CA LEU A 100 12.30 10.20 -3.67
C LEU A 100 11.18 10.99 -4.35
N ASP A 101 10.13 11.34 -3.60
CA ASP A 101 9.02 12.11 -4.14
C ASP A 101 9.44 13.57 -4.43
N ASP A 102 10.28 14.17 -3.57
CA ASP A 102 10.92 15.47 -3.84
C ASP A 102 11.75 15.42 -5.14
N ASP A 103 12.63 14.43 -5.29
CA ASP A 103 13.47 14.29 -6.49
C ASP A 103 12.62 14.14 -7.76
N LYS A 104 11.55 13.33 -7.72
CA LYS A 104 10.61 13.19 -8.84
C LYS A 104 9.94 14.50 -9.19
N PHE A 105 9.55 15.30 -8.18
CA PHE A 105 8.93 16.59 -8.39
C PHE A 105 9.89 17.59 -9.05
N PHE A 106 11.12 17.69 -8.56
CA PHE A 106 12.15 18.55 -9.16
C PHE A 106 12.45 18.15 -10.60
N ARG A 107 12.68 16.86 -10.87
CA ARG A 107 12.95 16.35 -12.23
C ARG A 107 11.76 16.51 -13.18
N ALA A 108 10.53 16.52 -12.67
CA ALA A 108 9.35 16.83 -13.49
C ALA A 108 9.27 18.33 -13.82
N THR A 109 9.66 19.18 -12.87
CA THR A 109 9.70 20.64 -13.04
C THR A 109 10.79 21.06 -14.02
N GLU A 110 12.00 20.52 -13.89
CA GLU A 110 13.09 20.76 -14.85
C GLU A 110 12.71 20.33 -16.26
N ARG A 111 12.07 19.16 -16.42
CA ARG A 111 11.58 18.70 -17.72
C ARG A 111 10.59 19.68 -18.35
N LYS A 112 9.66 20.23 -17.58
CA LYS A 112 8.72 21.25 -18.09
C LYS A 112 9.42 22.53 -18.53
N LEU A 113 10.39 23.01 -17.75
CA LEU A 113 11.18 24.18 -18.12
C LEU A 113 11.99 23.94 -19.41
N THR A 114 12.61 22.77 -19.54
CA THR A 114 13.34 22.42 -20.77
C THR A 114 12.42 22.29 -21.99
N SER A 115 11.20 21.73 -21.85
CA SER A 115 10.25 21.64 -22.96
C SER A 115 9.70 23.00 -23.37
N ASP A 116 9.41 23.88 -22.42
CA ASP A 116 8.89 25.23 -22.71
C ASP A 116 9.95 26.11 -23.37
N SER A 117 11.23 25.94 -23.01
CA SER A 117 12.35 26.63 -23.67
C SER A 117 12.67 26.10 -25.09
N ALA A 118 12.28 24.87 -25.42
CA ALA A 118 12.48 24.26 -26.74
C ALA A 118 11.42 24.70 -27.78
N VAL A 119 10.37 25.41 -27.35
CA VAL A 119 9.37 26.05 -28.21
C VAL A 119 9.71 27.55 -28.35
N LEU A 120 10.94 27.86 -28.78
CA LEU A 120 11.21 29.15 -29.41
C LEU A 120 11.15 28.93 -30.93
N PRO A 121 10.36 29.73 -31.69
CA PRO A 121 10.32 29.59 -33.14
C PRO A 121 11.74 29.80 -33.68
N SER A 122 12.21 28.84 -34.47
CA SER A 122 13.41 28.98 -35.28
C SER A 122 13.36 30.33 -35.97
N THR A 123 14.35 31.17 -35.69
CA THR A 123 14.53 32.49 -36.28
C THR A 123 14.46 32.37 -37.81
N SER A 124 13.32 32.75 -38.38
CA SER A 124 13.28 33.30 -39.73
C SER A 124 14.11 34.57 -39.70
N SER A 125 15.12 34.60 -40.56
CA SER A 125 15.93 35.76 -40.90
C SER A 125 15.14 37.07 -40.89
N ASP A 126 15.50 38.02 -40.02
CA ASP A 126 15.44 39.43 -40.40
C ASP A 126 16.39 40.30 -39.56
N SER A 127 17.20 41.05 -40.29
CA SER A 127 18.47 41.68 -39.92
C SER A 127 18.33 43.04 -39.19
N THR A 128 17.31 43.28 -38.37
CA THR A 128 16.96 44.68 -38.03
C THR A 128 16.89 45.05 -36.54
N ILE A 129 17.22 44.16 -35.59
CA ILE A 129 17.11 44.49 -34.15
C ILE A 129 18.48 44.44 -33.43
N LEU A 130 19.45 45.18 -33.95
CA LEU A 130 20.72 45.47 -33.26
C LEU A 130 21.07 46.97 -33.30
N SER A 131 20.11 47.86 -33.03
CA SER A 131 20.38 49.31 -33.04
C SER A 131 19.80 50.12 -31.87
N VAL A 132 19.25 49.52 -30.81
CA VAL A 132 18.57 50.31 -29.75
C VAL A 132 19.23 50.28 -28.36
N LEU A 133 20.34 49.54 -28.15
CA LEU A 133 20.97 49.45 -26.81
C LEU A 133 22.45 49.88 -26.76
N ALA A 134 22.82 50.93 -27.51
CA ALA A 134 24.17 51.51 -27.42
C ALA A 134 24.21 53.05 -27.27
N SER A 135 23.21 53.66 -26.61
CA SER A 135 23.23 55.12 -26.32
C SER A 135 22.93 55.51 -24.87
N VAL A 136 23.20 54.65 -23.89
CA VAL A 136 23.26 55.08 -22.47
C VAL A 136 24.59 54.65 -21.87
N SER A 137 25.65 55.35 -22.24
CA SER A 137 26.86 55.54 -21.43
C SER A 137 27.69 56.66 -22.02
N THR A 138 27.41 57.89 -21.57
CA THR A 138 28.37 58.91 -21.11
C THR A 138 27.61 60.07 -20.50
#